data_AF-A0A1Y3N0V1-F1
#
_entry.id   AF-A0A1Y3N0V1-F1
#
_cell.length_a   1.000
_cell.length_b   1.000
_cell.length_c   1.000
_cell.angle_alpha   90.00
_cell.angle_beta   90.00
_cell.angle_gamma   90.00
#
_symmetry.space_group_name_H-M   'P 1'
#
loop_
_entity.id
_entity.type
_entity.pdbx_description
1 polymer ?
#
loop_
_entity_poly.entity_id
_entity_poly.type
_entity_poly.pdbx_seq_one_letter_code
_entity_poly.pdbx_strand_id
1 'polypeptide(L)'
;SKGAVAATITTYPNGREKLSFYFGFGSWSQSSIILNHLWLVWGTRNIFNGFRRVYFSAHIDDVFLSTDLIDMEKGLVENEKGLAFRTSAKDYDGIVKFQNNIMKQMPAGSFFRVELAFNGNGILIQADPESAVEVDGERYVDLEFVKTPGTGDHRWPVENYQLKFSDSFYQKDELFKYFANNDAHQKEFFWSSHTFSHENLDNASREDVDNEIRVNIEMAKKLGVFGKDWWSEHAIITPQISGLHNKDALEIFRKYGITAGTGDLSRPAITNLENPYLPFYTTLESSNLEGFPIIPRTPTEIYYMCTNKPENTWMYNHIYKSYFGKDSTWEEISDRESKRTLLLMTKLRHEAHQFHQANLRNEDIGKSLLEEWVTPIVNLYNQYVEWPLISLKIDDIMQSFEKRANIEACGQKVKLIISDNKVTGISVSATKGDCTLPVTVPVNVNQSKLPSGATLEQVGKDPLTVWVPL
;
A
#
# COMPACT_ATOMS: atom_id res chain seq x y z
N SER A 1 36.68 -26.88 -2.56
CA SER A 1 36.33 -27.47 -3.88
C SER A 1 35.72 -26.38 -4.74
N LYS A 2 35.99 -26.34 -6.05
CA LYS A 2 35.19 -25.51 -6.95
C LYS A 2 33.84 -26.21 -7.11
N GLY A 3 32.74 -25.55 -6.76
CA GLY A 3 31.39 -26.11 -6.89
C GLY A 3 31.04 -26.42 -8.35
N ALA A 4 29.94 -27.14 -8.56
CA ALA A 4 29.41 -27.37 -9.91
C ALA A 4 29.02 -26.04 -10.59
N VAL A 5 29.13 -25.99 -11.91
CA VAL A 5 28.78 -24.79 -12.70
C VAL A 5 27.25 -24.65 -12.78
N ALA A 6 26.72 -23.53 -12.31
CA ALA A 6 25.29 -23.25 -12.30
C ALA A 6 24.79 -22.48 -13.55
N ALA A 7 25.63 -21.61 -14.11
CA ALA A 7 25.34 -20.83 -15.31
C ALA A 7 26.62 -20.50 -16.09
N THR A 8 26.48 -20.23 -17.40
CA THR A 8 27.60 -19.83 -18.28
C THR A 8 27.18 -18.76 -19.27
N ILE A 9 28.10 -17.82 -19.55
CA ILE A 9 28.05 -16.93 -20.72
C ILE A 9 29.03 -17.46 -21.75
N THR A 10 28.60 -17.61 -23.00
CA THR A 10 29.43 -18.10 -24.11
C THR A 10 29.35 -17.16 -25.29
N THR A 11 30.51 -16.76 -25.82
CA THR A 11 30.64 -16.04 -27.09
C THR A 11 31.16 -17.02 -28.14
N TYR A 12 30.40 -17.22 -29.20
CA TYR A 12 30.78 -18.10 -30.31
C TYR A 12 31.65 -17.34 -31.33
N PRO A 13 32.47 -18.04 -32.15
CA PRO A 13 33.32 -17.41 -33.16
C PRO A 13 32.60 -16.50 -34.16
N ASN A 14 31.30 -16.73 -34.39
CA ASN A 14 30.46 -15.92 -35.27
C ASN A 14 29.82 -14.69 -34.57
N GLY A 15 30.24 -14.37 -33.34
CA GLY A 15 29.72 -13.24 -32.56
C GLY A 15 28.41 -13.50 -31.82
N ARG A 16 27.81 -14.69 -31.94
CA ARG A 16 26.62 -15.04 -31.15
C ARG A 16 26.99 -15.10 -29.66
N GLU A 17 26.18 -14.50 -28.82
CA GLU A 17 26.29 -14.58 -27.37
C GLU A 17 25.16 -15.43 -26.79
N LYS A 18 25.44 -16.25 -25.77
CA LYS A 18 24.45 -17.11 -25.10
C LYS A 18 24.68 -17.11 -23.59
N LEU A 19 23.65 -16.80 -22.82
CA LEU A 19 23.55 -17.06 -21.39
C LEU A 19 22.75 -18.36 -21.17
N SER A 20 23.30 -19.31 -20.41
CA SER A 20 22.63 -20.58 -20.07
C SER A 20 22.59 -20.78 -18.56
N PHE A 21 21.44 -21.17 -18.03
CA PHE A 21 21.27 -21.65 -16.65
C PHE A 21 21.01 -23.15 -16.68
N TYR A 22 21.62 -23.91 -15.77
CA TYR A 22 21.52 -25.37 -15.72
C TYR A 22 20.55 -25.86 -14.63
N PHE A 23 19.51 -25.06 -14.36
CA PHE A 23 18.44 -25.34 -13.40
C PHE A 23 17.14 -24.63 -13.82
N GLY A 24 16.00 -25.07 -13.29
CA GLY A 24 14.69 -24.50 -13.57
C GLY A 24 14.40 -23.22 -12.79
N PHE A 25 13.51 -22.39 -13.33
CA PHE A 25 13.01 -21.17 -12.69
C PHE A 25 11.56 -21.38 -12.24
N GLY A 26 11.16 -20.76 -11.13
CA GLY A 26 9.79 -20.78 -10.62
C GLY A 26 9.36 -19.42 -10.09
N SER A 27 8.13 -19.02 -10.37
CA SER A 27 7.59 -17.71 -9.96
C SER A 27 7.49 -17.55 -8.43
N TRP A 28 7.46 -18.64 -7.68
CA TRP A 28 7.43 -18.65 -6.21
C TRP A 28 8.83 -18.59 -5.56
N SER A 29 9.91 -18.73 -6.34
CA SER A 29 11.28 -18.84 -5.82
C SER A 29 12.01 -17.50 -5.83
N GLN A 30 12.48 -17.07 -4.65
CA GLN A 30 13.28 -15.84 -4.51
C GLN A 30 14.50 -15.85 -5.43
N SER A 31 15.25 -16.96 -5.47
CA SER A 31 16.42 -17.10 -6.33
C SER A 31 16.06 -16.94 -7.81
N SER A 32 14.94 -17.52 -8.25
CA SER A 32 14.48 -17.39 -9.64
C SER A 32 14.17 -15.93 -9.98
N ILE A 33 13.48 -15.21 -9.09
CA ILE A 33 13.14 -13.80 -9.32
C ILE A 33 14.40 -12.94 -9.39
N ILE A 34 15.36 -13.11 -8.49
CA ILE A 34 16.63 -12.35 -8.53
C ILE A 34 17.41 -12.62 -9.82
N LEU A 35 17.52 -13.89 -10.21
CA LEU A 35 18.19 -14.28 -11.44
C LEU A 35 17.46 -13.77 -12.70
N ASN A 36 16.15 -13.54 -12.63
CA ASN A 36 15.41 -12.93 -13.73
C ASN A 36 15.92 -11.51 -14.05
N HIS A 37 16.23 -10.73 -13.02
CA HIS A 37 16.82 -9.40 -13.21
C HIS A 37 18.20 -9.46 -13.86
N LEU A 38 18.99 -10.50 -13.59
CA LEU A 38 20.32 -10.66 -14.20
C LEU A 38 20.24 -10.93 -15.70
N TRP A 39 19.42 -11.91 -16.12
CA TRP A 39 19.34 -12.23 -17.54
C TRP A 39 18.61 -11.15 -18.33
N LEU A 40 17.64 -10.45 -17.73
CA LEU A 40 16.98 -9.29 -18.35
C LEU A 40 18.00 -8.19 -18.63
N VAL A 41 18.84 -7.82 -17.65
CA VAL A 41 19.88 -6.81 -17.84
C VAL A 41 20.90 -7.26 -18.90
N TRP A 42 21.34 -8.52 -18.86
CA TRP A 42 22.28 -9.06 -19.85
C TRP A 42 21.70 -9.07 -21.27
N GLY A 43 20.48 -9.61 -21.43
CA GLY A 43 19.83 -9.79 -22.72
C GLY A 43 19.38 -8.48 -23.36
N THR A 44 18.96 -7.50 -22.54
CA THR A 44 18.55 -6.17 -23.01
C THR A 44 19.71 -5.17 -23.07
N ARG A 45 20.90 -5.55 -22.57
CA ARG A 45 22.03 -4.64 -22.35
C ARG A 45 21.63 -3.39 -21.55
N ASN A 46 20.71 -3.58 -20.60
CA ASN A 46 20.11 -2.54 -19.78
C ASN A 46 19.32 -1.46 -20.58
N ILE A 47 18.76 -1.84 -21.74
CA ILE A 47 17.89 -1.00 -22.57
C ILE A 47 16.54 -1.69 -22.72
N PHE A 48 15.51 -1.21 -22.03
CA PHE A 48 14.18 -1.83 -22.11
C PHE A 48 13.04 -0.81 -21.98
N ASN A 49 11.89 -1.15 -22.56
CA ASN A 49 10.65 -0.38 -22.54
C ASN A 49 9.92 -0.55 -21.20
N GLY A 50 10.50 0.02 -20.17
CA GLY A 50 9.99 -0.07 -18.82
C GLY A 50 10.86 0.71 -17.85
N PHE A 51 10.52 0.61 -16.58
CA PHE A 51 11.31 1.12 -15.47
C PHE A 51 11.30 0.09 -14.34
N ARG A 52 12.28 0.20 -13.43
CA ARG A 52 12.33 -0.62 -12.23
C ARG A 52 12.17 0.29 -11.02
N ARG A 53 11.18 -0.01 -10.19
CA ARG A 53 10.91 0.70 -8.95
C ARG A 53 10.30 -0.26 -7.94
N VAL A 54 10.76 -0.15 -6.69
CA VAL A 54 10.17 -0.86 -5.56
C VAL A 54 9.48 0.18 -4.68
N TYR A 55 8.17 0.01 -4.51
CA TYR A 55 7.42 0.76 -3.53
C TYR A 55 7.30 -0.04 -2.24
N PHE A 56 7.43 0.64 -1.11
CA PHE A 56 7.36 0.05 0.21
C PHE A 56 6.57 0.96 1.14
N SER A 57 5.25 0.90 1.00
CA SER A 57 4.30 1.67 1.81
C SER A 57 3.60 0.76 2.80
N ALA A 58 3.41 1.28 4.02
CA ALA A 58 2.54 0.69 5.04
C ALA A 58 1.39 1.65 5.30
N HIS A 59 0.16 1.16 5.16
CA HIS A 59 -1.05 1.87 5.53
C HIS A 59 -1.43 1.46 6.95
N ILE A 60 -1.64 2.43 7.83
CA ILE A 60 -2.05 2.25 9.21
C ILE A 60 -3.53 2.64 9.29
N ASP A 61 -4.38 1.63 9.39
CA ASP A 61 -5.81 1.78 9.52
C ASP A 61 -6.19 2.14 10.98
N ASP A 62 -7.43 2.56 11.20
CA ASP A 62 -8.04 2.84 12.51
C ASP A 62 -7.44 4.01 13.31
N VAL A 63 -6.71 4.92 12.67
CA VAL A 63 -6.07 6.03 13.40
C VAL A 63 -7.12 6.91 14.09
N PHE A 64 -6.85 7.24 15.36
CA PHE A 64 -7.74 7.83 16.37
C PHE A 64 -8.78 6.91 17.03
N LEU A 65 -9.05 5.71 16.53
CA LEU A 65 -9.91 4.74 17.22
C LEU A 65 -9.15 4.01 18.33
N SER A 66 -9.91 3.36 19.20
CA SER A 66 -9.42 2.29 20.07
C SER A 66 -9.74 0.95 19.41
N THR A 67 -8.80 0.02 19.42
CA THR A 67 -8.99 -1.34 18.88
C THR A 67 -9.08 -2.33 20.02
N ASP A 68 -10.09 -3.20 19.99
CA ASP A 68 -10.19 -4.32 20.92
C ASP A 68 -9.06 -5.32 20.66
N LEU A 69 -8.45 -5.79 21.74
CA LEU A 69 -7.31 -6.69 21.71
C LEU A 69 -7.72 -8.15 21.86
N ILE A 70 -6.81 -9.07 21.57
CA ILE A 70 -6.97 -10.47 21.96
C ILE A 70 -6.83 -10.66 23.48
N ASP A 71 -7.51 -11.66 24.05
CA ASP A 71 -7.28 -12.12 25.43
C ASP A 71 -6.54 -13.48 25.38
N MET A 72 -5.20 -13.42 25.41
CA MET A 72 -4.35 -14.62 25.41
C MET A 72 -4.54 -15.50 26.65
N GLU A 73 -4.90 -14.91 27.81
CA GLU A 73 -5.07 -15.66 29.06
C GLU A 73 -6.30 -16.57 28.99
N LYS A 74 -7.36 -16.10 28.32
CA LYS A 74 -8.59 -16.87 28.06
C LYS A 74 -8.58 -17.61 26.72
N GLY A 75 -7.62 -17.30 25.84
CA GLY A 75 -7.54 -17.85 24.49
C GLY A 75 -8.64 -17.33 23.55
N LEU A 76 -9.06 -16.08 23.72
CA LEU A 76 -10.12 -15.45 22.92
C LEU A 76 -9.53 -14.49 21.88
N VAL A 77 -10.00 -14.58 20.64
CA VAL A 77 -9.69 -13.63 19.55
C VAL A 77 -10.44 -12.32 19.76
N GLU A 78 -11.71 -12.40 20.15
CA GLU A 78 -12.51 -11.25 20.56
C GLU A 78 -12.61 -11.23 22.09
N ASN A 79 -12.12 -10.17 22.72
CA ASN A 79 -12.14 -10.09 24.17
C ASN A 79 -13.48 -9.56 24.69
N GLU A 80 -14.01 -10.20 25.75
CA GLU A 80 -15.25 -9.77 26.43
C GLU A 80 -14.99 -8.77 27.56
N LYS A 81 -13.72 -8.42 27.82
CA LYS A 81 -13.30 -7.65 29.01
C LYS A 81 -13.09 -6.16 28.73
N GLY A 82 -13.23 -5.72 27.47
CA GLY A 82 -12.90 -4.35 27.06
C GLY A 82 -11.40 -4.04 27.11
N LEU A 83 -10.54 -5.04 26.88
CA LEU A 83 -9.12 -4.78 26.63
C LEU A 83 -9.01 -4.07 25.28
N ALA A 84 -8.79 -2.76 25.32
CA ALA A 84 -8.62 -1.97 24.12
C ALA A 84 -7.30 -1.20 24.17
N PHE A 85 -6.72 -0.94 23.00
CA PHE A 85 -5.55 -0.10 22.86
C PHE A 85 -5.83 1.05 21.92
N ARG A 86 -5.29 2.21 22.27
CA ARG A 86 -5.22 3.39 21.41
C ARG A 86 -3.81 3.97 21.49
N THR A 87 -3.22 4.22 20.33
CA THR A 87 -1.92 4.90 20.22
C THR A 87 -1.87 6.21 20.99
N SER A 88 -0.71 6.51 21.57
CA SER A 88 -0.40 7.79 22.20
C SER A 88 0.42 8.69 21.28
N ALA A 89 0.54 9.97 21.62
CA ALA A 89 1.45 10.89 20.92
C ALA A 89 2.91 10.39 20.93
N LYS A 90 3.33 9.71 22.00
CA LYS A 90 4.70 9.18 22.11
C LYS A 90 4.91 7.95 21.24
N ASP A 91 3.87 7.15 21.00
CA ASP A 91 3.94 6.08 20.00
C ASP A 91 4.29 6.68 18.63
N TYR A 92 3.62 7.75 18.21
CA TYR A 92 3.93 8.43 16.95
C TYR A 92 5.35 9.01 16.93
N ASP A 93 5.81 9.67 18.00
CA ASP A 93 7.21 10.12 18.10
C ASP A 93 8.22 8.97 17.92
N GLY A 94 7.91 7.80 18.49
CA GLY A 94 8.69 6.58 18.33
C GLY A 94 8.70 6.06 16.90
N ILE A 95 7.56 6.09 16.20
CA ILE A 95 7.49 5.74 14.77
C ILE A 95 8.29 6.73 13.93
N VAL A 96 8.22 8.04 14.18
CA VAL A 96 9.05 9.05 13.47
C VAL A 96 10.54 8.75 13.68
N LYS A 97 10.94 8.45 14.92
CA LYS A 97 12.32 8.06 15.24
C LYS A 97 12.72 6.78 14.50
N PHE A 98 11.84 5.79 14.44
CA PHE A 98 12.10 4.55 13.71
C PHE A 98 12.27 4.80 12.21
N GLN A 99 11.33 5.48 11.54
CA GLN A 99 11.39 5.81 10.12
C GLN A 99 12.74 6.45 9.76
N ASN A 100 13.16 7.44 10.56
CA ASN A 100 14.45 8.13 10.40
C ASN A 100 15.67 7.22 10.59
N ASN A 101 15.58 6.20 11.45
CA ASN A 101 16.68 5.28 11.70
C ASN A 101 16.75 4.14 10.68
N ILE A 102 15.61 3.59 10.26
CA ILE A 102 15.59 2.50 9.27
C ILE A 102 15.99 3.01 7.89
N MET A 103 15.63 4.24 7.51
CA MET A 103 16.06 4.84 6.24
C MET A 103 17.60 4.89 6.09
N LYS A 104 18.35 5.02 7.20
CA LYS A 104 19.82 4.99 7.18
C LYS A 104 20.38 3.61 6.80
N GLN A 105 19.59 2.56 6.93
CA GLN A 105 19.93 1.19 6.55
C GLN A 105 19.43 0.85 5.14
N MET A 106 18.52 1.64 4.56
CA MET A 106 18.01 1.38 3.22
C MET A 106 19.00 1.85 2.14
N PRO A 107 18.90 1.33 0.90
CA PRO A 107 19.77 1.77 -0.19
C PRO A 107 19.66 3.27 -0.49
N ALA A 108 20.70 3.85 -1.09
CA ALA A 108 20.71 5.27 -1.43
C ALA A 108 19.49 5.67 -2.29
N GLY A 109 18.88 6.83 -2.00
CA GLY A 109 17.67 7.31 -2.67
C GLY A 109 16.37 6.71 -2.11
N SER A 110 16.43 5.84 -1.11
CA SER A 110 15.24 5.35 -0.41
C SER A 110 14.57 6.45 0.42
N PHE A 111 13.27 6.31 0.61
CA PHE A 111 12.44 7.18 1.42
C PHE A 111 11.34 6.32 2.06
N PHE A 112 11.19 6.37 3.38
CA PHE A 112 10.21 5.56 4.10
C PHE A 112 9.34 6.40 5.03
N ARG A 113 8.03 6.30 4.83
CA ARG A 113 7.01 7.02 5.60
C ARG A 113 5.70 6.23 5.54
N VAL A 114 5.08 6.00 6.70
CA VAL A 114 3.78 5.35 6.78
C VAL A 114 2.65 6.32 6.49
N GLU A 115 1.52 5.78 6.04
CA GLU A 115 0.29 6.53 5.82
C GLU A 115 -0.72 6.23 6.93
N LEU A 116 -1.24 7.28 7.56
CA LEU A 116 -2.25 7.23 8.61
C LEU A 116 -3.63 7.38 8.00
N ALA A 117 -4.38 6.28 7.94
CA ALA A 117 -5.77 6.25 7.51
C ALA A 117 -6.65 6.43 8.75
N PHE A 118 -7.35 7.56 8.82
CA PHE A 118 -7.93 8.01 10.09
C PHE A 118 -9.45 8.01 10.12
N ASN A 119 -9.99 7.83 11.32
CA ASN A 119 -11.42 7.89 11.63
C ASN A 119 -11.73 9.05 12.59
N GLY A 120 -12.41 10.08 12.08
CA GLY A 120 -12.69 11.28 12.84
C GLY A 120 -13.54 11.07 14.10
N ASN A 121 -14.41 10.06 14.12
CA ASN A 121 -15.26 9.78 15.29
C ASN A 121 -14.43 9.37 16.52
N GLY A 122 -13.26 8.75 16.33
CA GLY A 122 -12.35 8.42 17.41
C GLY A 122 -11.91 9.63 18.24
N ILE A 123 -11.82 10.80 17.60
CA ILE A 123 -11.55 12.07 18.29
C ILE A 123 -12.74 12.49 19.15
N LEU A 124 -13.97 12.33 18.65
CA LEU A 124 -15.17 12.65 19.41
C LEU A 124 -15.32 11.72 20.63
N ILE A 125 -15.13 10.42 20.43
CA ILE A 125 -15.18 9.40 21.48
C ILE A 125 -14.20 9.75 22.61
N GLN A 126 -12.97 10.16 22.28
CA GLN A 126 -11.99 10.50 23.30
C GLN A 126 -12.25 11.85 23.97
N ALA A 127 -12.82 12.81 23.24
CA ALA A 127 -13.16 14.11 23.81
C ALA A 127 -14.34 14.02 24.79
N ASP A 128 -15.37 13.26 24.43
CA ASP A 128 -16.57 13.00 25.23
C ASP A 128 -17.41 11.87 24.60
N PRO A 129 -17.38 10.64 25.15
CA PRO A 129 -18.10 9.50 24.60
C PRO A 129 -19.61 9.73 24.41
N GLU A 130 -20.26 10.46 25.31
CA GLU A 130 -21.71 10.73 25.25
C GLU A 130 -22.09 11.65 24.08
N SER A 131 -21.12 12.41 23.58
CA SER A 131 -21.30 13.34 22.46
C SER A 131 -20.86 12.75 21.12
N ALA A 132 -20.22 11.58 21.11
CA ALA A 132 -19.72 10.94 19.90
C ALA A 132 -20.87 10.40 19.03
N VAL A 133 -20.58 10.16 17.75
CA VAL A 133 -21.55 9.53 16.87
C VAL A 133 -21.60 8.05 17.21
N GLU A 134 -22.76 7.57 17.64
CA GLU A 134 -23.02 6.14 17.85
C GLU A 134 -23.46 5.50 16.53
N VAL A 135 -22.53 4.82 15.88
CA VAL A 135 -22.78 4.04 14.67
C VAL A 135 -22.20 2.65 14.87
N ASP A 136 -23.01 1.63 14.57
CA ASP A 136 -22.58 0.24 14.59
C ASP A 136 -21.68 -0.04 13.37
N GLY A 137 -20.43 -0.41 13.66
CA GLY A 137 -19.38 -0.67 12.66
C GLY A 137 -19.45 -2.04 11.98
N GLU A 138 -20.34 -2.94 12.40
CA GLU A 138 -20.24 -4.36 12.07
C GLU A 138 -20.78 -4.75 10.68
N ARG A 139 -20.26 -5.85 10.14
CA ARG A 139 -20.74 -6.47 8.90
C ARG A 139 -21.89 -7.46 9.21
N TYR A 140 -23.04 -7.27 8.57
CA TYR A 140 -24.20 -8.17 8.68
C TYR A 140 -24.60 -8.87 7.37
N VAL A 141 -23.75 -8.77 6.35
CA VAL A 141 -23.90 -9.42 5.05
C VAL A 141 -22.68 -10.25 4.71
N ASP A 142 -22.76 -11.12 3.70
CA ASP A 142 -21.60 -11.89 3.25
C ASP A 142 -20.46 -10.97 2.76
N LEU A 143 -19.21 -11.44 2.88
CA LEU A 143 -18.00 -10.67 2.55
C LEU A 143 -18.02 -10.02 1.17
N GLU A 144 -18.60 -10.72 0.17
CA GLU A 144 -18.67 -10.29 -1.22
C GLU A 144 -20.11 -9.91 -1.64
N PHE A 145 -20.92 -9.46 -0.68
CA PHE A 145 -22.31 -9.06 -0.92
C PHE A 145 -22.41 -7.89 -1.91
N VAL A 146 -23.12 -8.10 -3.01
CA VAL A 146 -23.41 -7.08 -4.01
C VAL A 146 -24.71 -6.38 -3.66
N LYS A 147 -24.62 -5.17 -3.09
CA LYS A 147 -25.79 -4.40 -2.64
C LYS A 147 -26.69 -4.01 -3.82
N THR A 148 -27.99 -4.18 -3.64
CA THR A 148 -28.99 -3.62 -4.57
C THR A 148 -28.95 -2.08 -4.47
N PRO A 149 -28.76 -1.34 -5.59
CA PRO A 149 -28.69 0.12 -5.54
C PRO A 149 -29.97 0.75 -4.97
N GLY A 150 -29.82 1.77 -4.12
CA GLY A 150 -30.93 2.48 -3.48
C GLY A 150 -31.54 1.79 -2.26
N THR A 151 -30.99 0.65 -1.83
CA THR A 151 -31.31 0.02 -0.55
C THR A 151 -30.16 0.22 0.45
N GLY A 152 -30.32 -0.27 1.67
CA GLY A 152 -29.24 -0.34 2.66
C GLY A 152 -29.73 0.02 4.06
N ASP A 153 -28.87 -0.24 5.03
CA ASP A 153 -29.13 0.06 6.44
C ASP A 153 -28.86 1.55 6.71
N HIS A 154 -29.70 2.12 7.58
CA HIS A 154 -29.51 3.47 8.12
C HIS A 154 -29.14 3.32 9.60
N ARG A 155 -27.85 3.48 9.88
CA ARG A 155 -27.22 3.40 11.20
C ARG A 155 -26.85 4.77 11.76
N TRP A 156 -26.66 5.76 10.90
CA TRP A 156 -26.42 7.13 11.37
C TRP A 156 -27.65 7.73 12.06
N PRO A 157 -27.46 8.50 13.15
CA PRO A 157 -28.57 9.07 13.90
C PRO A 157 -29.37 10.12 13.11
N VAL A 158 -28.71 10.82 12.19
CA VAL A 158 -29.31 11.82 11.30
C VAL A 158 -28.60 11.86 9.95
N GLU A 159 -29.37 12.10 8.88
CA GLU A 159 -28.81 12.46 7.58
C GLU A 159 -28.13 13.83 7.64
N ASN A 160 -27.13 14.05 6.77
CA ASN A 160 -26.41 15.32 6.66
C ASN A 160 -25.80 15.80 8.00
N TYR A 161 -25.26 14.88 8.80
CA TYR A 161 -24.68 15.16 10.11
C TYR A 161 -23.65 16.29 10.04
N GLN A 162 -23.67 17.18 11.04
CA GLN A 162 -22.81 18.37 11.10
C GLN A 162 -21.96 18.36 12.37
N LEU A 163 -20.65 18.57 12.24
CA LEU A 163 -19.73 18.71 13.36
C LEU A 163 -19.92 20.05 14.08
N LYS A 164 -20.84 20.10 15.05
CA LYS A 164 -21.20 21.29 15.83
C LYS A 164 -20.52 21.36 17.21
N PHE A 165 -19.22 21.08 17.25
CA PHE A 165 -18.40 21.16 18.47
C PHE A 165 -17.50 22.40 18.46
N SER A 166 -17.24 22.98 19.64
CA SER A 166 -16.26 24.06 19.80
C SER A 166 -14.84 23.54 19.62
N ASP A 167 -13.88 24.43 19.29
CA ASP A 167 -12.47 24.02 19.19
C ASP A 167 -11.97 23.43 20.51
N SER A 168 -12.39 23.98 21.65
CA SER A 168 -12.06 23.47 22.98
C SER A 168 -12.54 22.03 23.24
N PHE A 169 -13.56 21.56 22.51
CA PHE A 169 -14.04 20.19 22.60
C PHE A 169 -13.00 19.22 22.02
N TYR A 170 -12.56 19.47 20.78
CA TYR A 170 -11.57 18.61 20.11
C TYR A 170 -10.23 18.59 20.84
N GLN A 171 -9.86 19.72 21.45
CA GLN A 171 -8.67 19.83 22.28
C GLN A 171 -8.73 18.97 23.55
N LYS A 172 -9.81 18.25 23.85
CA LYS A 172 -9.81 17.26 24.93
C LYS A 172 -9.06 15.96 24.55
N ASP A 173 -8.98 15.63 23.26
CA ASP A 173 -8.17 14.50 22.77
C ASP A 173 -6.71 14.93 22.61
N GLU A 174 -5.82 14.26 23.33
CA GLU A 174 -4.37 14.51 23.28
C GLU A 174 -3.76 14.19 21.90
N LEU A 175 -4.30 13.23 21.16
CA LEU A 175 -3.85 12.98 19.78
C LEU A 175 -4.31 14.09 18.83
N PHE A 176 -5.54 14.59 18.99
CA PHE A 176 -5.99 15.75 18.22
C PHE A 176 -5.10 16.96 18.49
N LYS A 177 -4.81 17.27 19.77
CA LYS A 177 -3.85 18.30 20.18
C LYS A 177 -2.48 18.12 19.52
N TYR A 178 -1.97 16.89 19.47
CA TYR A 178 -0.66 16.59 18.93
C TYR A 178 -0.57 16.89 17.43
N PHE A 179 -1.61 16.56 16.66
CA PHE A 179 -1.60 16.70 15.20
C PHE A 179 -2.23 17.99 14.67
N ALA A 180 -3.29 18.52 15.29
CA ALA A 180 -4.13 19.55 14.70
C ALA A 180 -3.34 20.84 14.39
N ASN A 181 -3.34 21.22 13.12
CA ASN A 181 -2.62 22.38 12.56
C ASN A 181 -1.12 22.40 12.91
N ASN A 182 -0.52 21.22 13.09
CA ASN A 182 0.89 21.07 13.39
C ASN A 182 1.64 20.38 12.24
N ASP A 183 1.99 21.16 11.22
CA ASP A 183 2.74 20.70 10.05
C ASP A 183 4.05 19.98 10.42
N ALA A 184 4.66 20.30 11.58
CA ALA A 184 5.89 19.65 12.01
C ALA A 184 5.69 18.17 12.39
N HIS A 185 4.52 17.80 12.90
CA HIS A 185 4.17 16.41 13.19
C HIS A 185 3.46 15.76 12.00
N GLN A 186 2.53 16.47 11.36
CA GLN A 186 1.72 15.91 10.27
C GLN A 186 2.57 15.45 9.09
N LYS A 187 3.55 16.25 8.66
CA LYS A 187 4.39 15.94 7.50
C LYS A 187 5.29 14.73 7.71
N GLU A 188 5.43 14.23 8.93
CA GLU A 188 6.21 13.02 9.21
C GLU A 188 5.47 11.74 8.80
N PHE A 189 4.20 11.88 8.40
CA PHE A 189 3.30 10.83 7.95
C PHE A 189 2.59 11.25 6.65
N PHE A 190 2.14 10.28 5.87
CA PHE A 190 1.08 10.50 4.89
C PHE A 190 -0.29 10.34 5.56
N TRP A 191 -1.34 10.86 4.96
CA TRP A 191 -2.68 10.89 5.55
C TRP A 191 -3.73 10.54 4.51
N SER A 192 -4.69 9.71 4.90
CA SER A 192 -5.86 9.38 4.09
C SER A 192 -7.10 9.23 4.96
N SER A 193 -8.27 9.23 4.33
CA SER A 193 -9.53 8.92 5.03
C SER A 193 -9.64 7.42 5.26
N HIS A 194 -10.12 7.02 6.44
CA HIS A 194 -10.61 5.66 6.70
C HIS A 194 -12.11 5.63 7.02
N THR A 195 -12.87 6.61 6.49
CA THR A 195 -14.26 6.96 6.88
C THR A 195 -14.35 7.57 8.28
N PHE A 196 -15.48 8.18 8.64
CA PHE A 196 -15.62 8.93 9.88
C PHE A 196 -15.78 8.02 11.10
N SER A 197 -16.76 7.11 11.07
CA SER A 197 -17.12 6.28 12.22
C SER A 197 -16.64 4.84 12.12
N HIS A 198 -16.09 4.45 10.97
CA HIS A 198 -15.71 3.06 10.65
C HIS A 198 -16.95 2.15 10.46
N GLU A 199 -18.06 2.69 9.93
CA GLU A 199 -19.21 1.89 9.51
C GLU A 199 -18.83 0.93 8.37
N ASN A 200 -19.18 -0.35 8.48
CA ASN A 200 -19.07 -1.26 7.34
C ASN A 200 -20.01 -0.83 6.20
N LEU A 201 -19.45 -0.60 5.02
CA LEU A 201 -20.14 -0.02 3.87
C LEU A 201 -20.76 -1.05 2.92
N ASP A 202 -20.71 -2.36 3.22
CA ASP A 202 -21.19 -3.40 2.30
C ASP A 202 -22.71 -3.32 2.09
N ASN A 203 -23.47 -3.01 3.15
CA ASN A 203 -24.92 -2.78 3.10
C ASN A 203 -25.34 -1.37 3.55
N ALA A 204 -24.40 -0.44 3.74
CA ALA A 204 -24.72 0.93 4.15
C ALA A 204 -25.60 1.65 3.11
N SER A 205 -26.57 2.43 3.61
CA SER A 205 -27.40 3.33 2.79
C SER A 205 -26.54 4.42 2.13
N ARG A 206 -27.10 5.07 1.11
CA ARG A 206 -26.38 6.13 0.39
C ARG A 206 -26.08 7.33 1.32
N GLU A 207 -27.04 7.64 2.18
CA GLU A 207 -27.02 8.75 3.13
C GLU A 207 -25.95 8.54 4.21
N ASP A 208 -25.80 7.30 4.68
CA ASP A 208 -24.78 6.94 5.67
C ASP A 208 -23.38 7.00 5.06
N VAL A 209 -23.20 6.50 3.83
CA VAL A 209 -21.92 6.65 3.13
C VAL A 209 -21.60 8.14 2.88
N ASP A 210 -22.59 8.98 2.59
CA ASP A 210 -22.39 10.44 2.47
C ASP A 210 -21.85 11.03 3.77
N ASN A 211 -22.46 10.69 4.91
CA ASN A 211 -21.98 11.12 6.22
C ASN A 211 -20.56 10.62 6.49
N GLU A 212 -20.28 9.32 6.28
CA GLU A 212 -18.97 8.72 6.49
C GLU A 212 -17.85 9.45 5.75
N ILE A 213 -18.10 9.85 4.50
CA ILE A 213 -17.08 10.49 3.66
C ILE A 213 -17.01 11.99 3.94
N ARG A 214 -18.15 12.69 3.89
CA ARG A 214 -18.20 14.15 4.04
C ARG A 214 -17.71 14.59 5.41
N VAL A 215 -18.17 13.93 6.48
CA VAL A 215 -17.83 14.32 7.84
C VAL A 215 -16.35 14.05 8.13
N ASN A 216 -15.77 12.99 7.56
CA ASN A 216 -14.33 12.75 7.70
C ASN A 216 -13.48 13.76 6.91
N ILE A 217 -13.95 14.24 5.75
CA ILE A 217 -13.33 15.37 5.04
C ILE A 217 -13.40 16.65 5.88
N GLU A 218 -14.52 16.92 6.54
CA GLU A 218 -14.65 18.05 7.48
C GLU A 218 -13.67 17.92 8.66
N MET A 219 -13.48 16.70 9.20
CA MET A 219 -12.49 16.43 10.24
C MET A 219 -11.05 16.62 9.72
N ALA A 220 -10.73 16.17 8.50
CA ALA A 220 -9.42 16.40 7.87
C ALA A 220 -9.09 17.90 7.76
N LYS A 221 -10.10 18.73 7.46
CA LYS A 221 -9.96 20.20 7.44
C LYS A 221 -9.73 20.76 8.84
N LYS A 222 -10.40 20.25 9.87
CA LYS A 222 -10.17 20.65 11.27
C LYS A 222 -8.79 20.26 11.79
N LEU A 223 -8.32 19.07 11.42
CA LEU A 223 -6.94 18.62 11.65
C LEU A 223 -5.93 19.49 10.89
N GLY A 224 -6.32 20.10 9.77
CA GLY A 224 -5.42 20.90 8.93
C GLY A 224 -4.56 20.08 7.96
N VAL A 225 -4.90 18.80 7.75
CA VAL A 225 -4.22 17.91 6.78
C VAL A 225 -4.81 18.02 5.38
N PHE A 226 -6.09 18.40 5.24
CA PHE A 226 -6.77 18.45 3.94
C PHE A 226 -6.06 19.38 2.95
N GLY A 227 -5.78 18.87 1.74
CA GLY A 227 -5.11 19.61 0.67
C GLY A 227 -3.60 19.84 0.85
N LYS A 228 -2.98 19.25 1.88
CA LYS A 228 -1.52 19.26 2.05
C LYS A 228 -0.86 18.23 1.13
N ASP A 229 0.44 18.40 0.85
CA ASP A 229 1.22 17.47 0.01
C ASP A 229 1.23 16.03 0.56
N TRP A 230 1.02 15.87 1.87
CA TRP A 230 0.96 14.58 2.55
C TRP A 230 -0.46 14.03 2.71
N TRP A 231 -1.48 14.63 2.10
CA TRP A 231 -2.86 14.16 2.10
C TRP A 231 -3.21 13.45 0.80
N SER A 232 -3.92 12.33 0.94
CA SER A 232 -4.51 11.58 -0.17
C SER A 232 -5.99 11.93 -0.29
N GLU A 233 -6.34 12.64 -1.36
CA GLU A 233 -7.68 13.16 -1.62
C GLU A 233 -8.48 12.24 -2.55
N HIS A 234 -7.79 11.46 -3.38
CA HIS A 234 -8.37 10.76 -4.53
C HIS A 234 -8.51 9.25 -4.33
N ALA A 235 -7.91 8.70 -3.28
CA ALA A 235 -8.06 7.29 -2.94
C ALA A 235 -8.42 7.10 -1.46
N ILE A 236 -9.16 6.02 -1.19
CA ILE A 236 -9.63 5.68 0.16
C ILE A 236 -9.23 4.28 0.58
N ILE A 237 -9.01 4.12 1.88
CA ILE A 237 -8.99 2.83 2.55
C ILE A 237 -10.36 2.68 3.21
N THR A 238 -11.17 1.70 2.80
CA THR A 238 -12.51 1.54 3.37
C THR A 238 -12.47 0.67 4.63
N PRO A 239 -13.33 0.95 5.63
CA PRO A 239 -13.40 0.18 6.87
C PRO A 239 -13.67 -1.28 6.55
N GLN A 240 -12.84 -2.18 7.07
CA GLN A 240 -12.89 -3.63 6.79
C GLN A 240 -12.89 -4.00 5.29
N ILE A 241 -12.33 -3.15 4.43
CA ILE A 241 -12.32 -3.32 2.96
C ILE A 241 -13.76 -3.46 2.40
N SER A 242 -14.71 -2.72 2.97
CA SER A 242 -16.13 -2.79 2.63
C SER A 242 -16.53 -1.76 1.55
N GLY A 243 -17.75 -1.89 1.02
CA GLY A 243 -18.37 -0.94 0.11
C GLY A 243 -17.89 -1.05 -1.35
N LEU A 244 -16.95 -1.93 -1.63
CA LEU A 244 -16.38 -2.12 -2.98
C LEU A 244 -17.34 -2.85 -3.95
N HIS A 245 -18.40 -3.46 -3.40
CA HIS A 245 -19.53 -4.06 -4.13
C HIS A 245 -20.82 -3.23 -4.02
N ASN A 246 -20.76 -2.03 -3.42
CA ASN A 246 -21.90 -1.15 -3.18
C ASN A 246 -21.84 0.06 -4.15
N LYS A 247 -22.67 0.04 -5.20
CA LYS A 247 -22.75 1.14 -6.17
C LYS A 247 -22.95 2.51 -5.52
N ASP A 248 -23.83 2.61 -4.53
CA ASP A 248 -24.13 3.89 -3.89
C ASP A 248 -22.89 4.44 -3.19
N ALA A 249 -22.13 3.57 -2.52
CA ALA A 249 -20.87 3.96 -1.89
C ALA A 249 -19.86 4.45 -2.92
N LEU A 250 -19.64 3.71 -4.00
CA LEU A 250 -18.71 4.07 -5.06
C LEU A 250 -19.08 5.38 -5.77
N GLU A 251 -20.38 5.66 -5.94
CA GLU A 251 -20.85 6.94 -6.47
C GLU A 251 -20.65 8.10 -5.49
N ILE A 252 -20.82 7.87 -4.19
CA ILE A 252 -20.52 8.88 -3.16
C ILE A 252 -19.02 9.14 -3.08
N PHE A 253 -18.16 8.13 -3.21
CA PHE A 253 -16.72 8.32 -3.32
C PHE A 253 -16.40 9.28 -4.47
N ARG A 254 -16.93 9.00 -5.67
CA ARG A 254 -16.75 9.87 -6.84
C ARG A 254 -17.31 11.29 -6.63
N LYS A 255 -18.45 11.43 -5.95
CA LYS A 255 -19.03 12.73 -5.59
C LYS A 255 -18.04 13.61 -4.80
N TYR A 256 -17.23 13.00 -3.95
CA TYR A 256 -16.24 13.68 -3.12
C TYR A 256 -14.81 13.68 -3.70
N GLY A 257 -14.65 13.32 -4.98
CA GLY A 257 -13.35 13.32 -5.66
C GLY A 257 -12.48 12.09 -5.37
N ILE A 258 -13.00 11.08 -4.67
CA ILE A 258 -12.35 9.80 -4.46
C ILE A 258 -12.61 8.92 -5.69
N THR A 259 -11.56 8.64 -6.44
CA THR A 259 -11.59 7.92 -7.72
C THR A 259 -11.13 6.47 -7.61
N ALA A 260 -10.55 6.06 -6.48
CA ALA A 260 -10.16 4.68 -6.23
C ALA A 260 -10.33 4.26 -4.77
N GLY A 261 -10.40 2.94 -4.54
CA GLY A 261 -10.35 2.33 -3.22
C GLY A 261 -9.22 1.31 -3.15
N THR A 262 -8.79 0.95 -1.95
CA THR A 262 -7.90 -0.21 -1.76
C THR A 262 -8.69 -1.48 -1.51
N GLY A 263 -8.22 -2.57 -2.12
CA GLY A 263 -8.74 -3.91 -1.90
C GLY A 263 -7.88 -4.71 -0.92
N ASP A 264 -8.01 -6.03 -0.98
CA ASP A 264 -7.21 -6.99 -0.23
C ASP A 264 -6.88 -8.18 -1.13
N LEU A 265 -5.58 -8.49 -1.29
CA LEU A 265 -5.12 -9.61 -2.10
C LEU A 265 -5.55 -10.99 -1.59
N SER A 266 -6.05 -11.09 -0.35
CA SER A 266 -6.69 -12.31 0.15
C SER A 266 -8.09 -12.56 -0.45
N ARG A 267 -8.68 -11.55 -1.11
CA ARG A 267 -10.03 -11.57 -1.68
C ARG A 267 -9.98 -11.56 -3.22
N PRO A 268 -10.16 -12.73 -3.87
CA PRO A 268 -10.22 -12.85 -5.33
C PRO A 268 -11.25 -11.95 -6.00
N ALA A 269 -12.40 -11.69 -5.36
CA ALA A 269 -13.53 -10.95 -5.93
C ALA A 269 -13.23 -9.47 -6.25
N ILE A 270 -12.18 -8.92 -5.63
CA ILE A 270 -11.74 -7.52 -5.78
C ILE A 270 -10.27 -7.42 -6.21
N THR A 271 -9.73 -8.50 -6.80
CA THR A 271 -8.32 -8.59 -7.20
C THR A 271 -8.21 -8.95 -8.69
N ASN A 272 -7.32 -8.27 -9.41
CA ASN A 272 -7.00 -8.63 -10.80
C ASN A 272 -6.07 -9.85 -10.83
N LEU A 273 -6.66 -11.04 -10.92
CA LEU A 273 -5.91 -12.30 -10.94
C LEU A 273 -5.17 -12.55 -12.27
N GLU A 274 -5.63 -11.95 -13.36
CA GLU A 274 -5.00 -12.10 -14.68
C GLU A 274 -3.70 -11.30 -14.77
N ASN A 275 -3.72 -10.07 -14.25
CA ASN A 275 -2.57 -9.19 -14.24
C ASN A 275 -2.43 -8.46 -12.88
N PRO A 276 -1.54 -8.95 -12.00
CA PRO A 276 -1.37 -8.39 -10.66
C PRO A 276 -0.66 -7.03 -10.63
N TYR A 277 -0.26 -6.50 -11.79
CA TYR A 277 0.32 -5.17 -11.96
C TYR A 277 -0.71 -4.11 -12.40
N LEU A 278 -1.97 -4.52 -12.54
CA LEU A 278 -3.10 -3.66 -12.88
C LEU A 278 -4.11 -3.66 -11.73
N PRO A 279 -4.89 -2.58 -11.58
CA PRO A 279 -6.00 -2.60 -10.63
C PRO A 279 -7.06 -3.60 -11.09
N PHE A 280 -7.93 -4.00 -10.15
CA PHE A 280 -9.22 -4.57 -10.51
C PHE A 280 -10.17 -3.43 -10.83
N TYR A 281 -10.86 -3.50 -11.96
CA TYR A 281 -11.92 -2.53 -12.28
C TYR A 281 -13.26 -3.19 -11.99
N THR A 282 -14.11 -2.53 -11.20
CA THR A 282 -15.47 -3.02 -10.93
C THR A 282 -16.25 -3.23 -12.23
N THR A 283 -17.18 -4.16 -12.20
CA THR A 283 -18.10 -4.47 -13.30
C THR A 283 -19.54 -4.30 -12.85
N LEU A 284 -20.49 -4.38 -13.79
CA LEU A 284 -21.91 -4.43 -13.44
C LEU A 284 -22.24 -5.64 -12.55
N GLU A 285 -21.59 -6.78 -12.78
CA GLU A 285 -21.78 -7.99 -11.97
C GLU A 285 -21.14 -7.85 -10.58
N SER A 286 -19.93 -7.29 -10.49
CA SER A 286 -19.23 -7.21 -9.21
C SER A 286 -19.86 -6.18 -8.28
N SER A 287 -20.33 -5.04 -8.80
CA SER A 287 -20.61 -3.87 -7.94
C SER A 287 -21.77 -3.02 -8.41
N ASN A 288 -22.54 -3.45 -9.43
CA ASN A 288 -23.55 -2.64 -10.13
C ASN A 288 -22.99 -1.33 -10.76
N LEU A 289 -21.66 -1.17 -10.82
CA LEU A 289 -20.95 -0.01 -11.35
C LEU A 289 -19.69 -0.46 -12.07
N GLU A 290 -19.51 -0.03 -13.32
CA GLU A 290 -18.33 -0.37 -14.10
C GLU A 290 -17.21 0.68 -13.95
N GLY A 291 -15.97 0.21 -13.92
CA GLY A 291 -14.77 1.03 -14.10
C GLY A 291 -14.30 1.79 -12.85
N PHE A 292 -14.77 1.46 -11.65
CA PHE A 292 -14.13 1.99 -10.44
C PHE A 292 -12.87 1.15 -10.13
N PRO A 293 -11.67 1.75 -10.07
CA PRO A 293 -10.44 1.03 -9.78
C PRO A 293 -10.33 0.66 -8.30
N ILE A 294 -10.02 -0.61 -8.05
CA ILE A 294 -9.63 -1.17 -6.77
C ILE A 294 -8.14 -1.49 -6.84
N ILE A 295 -7.36 -0.76 -6.05
CA ILE A 295 -5.91 -0.89 -5.95
C ILE A 295 -5.58 -2.04 -5.00
N PRO A 296 -4.74 -3.01 -5.39
CA PRO A 296 -4.40 -4.11 -4.51
C PRO A 296 -3.66 -3.63 -3.26
N ARG A 297 -3.93 -4.28 -2.12
CA ARG A 297 -3.19 -4.12 -0.86
C ARG A 297 -2.87 -5.49 -0.29
N THR A 298 -1.64 -5.66 0.20
CA THR A 298 -1.17 -6.92 0.75
C THR A 298 -1.46 -6.98 2.25
N PRO A 299 -2.21 -7.98 2.75
CA PRO A 299 -2.29 -8.24 4.17
C PRO A 299 -0.93 -8.72 4.70
N THR A 300 -0.63 -8.37 5.94
CA THR A 300 0.55 -8.83 6.65
C THR A 300 0.14 -9.86 7.69
N GLU A 301 1.09 -10.69 8.12
CA GLU A 301 0.88 -11.57 9.29
C GLU A 301 1.10 -10.79 10.60
N ILE A 302 0.76 -9.49 10.58
CA ILE A 302 0.70 -8.58 11.71
C ILE A 302 -0.76 -8.16 11.87
N TYR A 303 -1.44 -8.73 12.87
CA TYR A 303 -2.90 -8.68 12.94
C TYR A 303 -3.41 -7.41 13.61
N TYR A 304 -4.59 -6.93 13.19
CA TYR A 304 -5.14 -5.62 13.57
C TYR A 304 -5.28 -5.39 15.09
N MET A 305 -5.65 -6.45 15.80
CA MET A 305 -5.90 -6.52 17.25
C MET A 305 -4.65 -6.83 18.09
N CYS A 306 -3.46 -6.87 17.50
CA CYS A 306 -2.21 -7.20 18.19
C CYS A 306 -1.34 -5.95 18.39
N THR A 307 -0.76 -5.80 19.59
CA THR A 307 0.11 -4.68 19.98
C THR A 307 1.56 -5.08 20.18
N ASN A 308 1.86 -6.36 20.38
CA ASN A 308 3.22 -6.85 20.65
C ASN A 308 3.48 -8.26 20.09
N LYS A 309 4.75 -8.70 20.12
CA LYS A 309 5.17 -10.00 19.57
C LYS A 309 4.47 -11.20 20.20
N PRO A 310 4.36 -11.32 21.55
CA PRO A 310 3.59 -12.40 22.16
C PRO A 310 2.17 -12.52 21.61
N GLU A 311 1.44 -11.40 21.55
CA GLU A 311 0.06 -11.36 21.04
C GLU A 311 -0.01 -11.82 19.58
N ASN A 312 0.85 -11.26 18.73
CA ASN A 312 0.85 -11.60 17.31
C ASN A 312 1.28 -13.05 17.06
N THR A 313 2.24 -13.57 17.85
CA THR A 313 2.69 -14.98 17.76
C THR A 313 1.57 -15.93 18.18
N TRP A 314 0.82 -15.57 19.22
CA TRP A 314 -0.34 -16.34 19.65
C TRP A 314 -1.40 -16.37 18.55
N MET A 315 -1.74 -15.21 17.97
CA MET A 315 -2.75 -15.13 16.91
C MET A 315 -2.32 -15.89 15.65
N TYR A 316 -1.04 -15.79 15.27
CA TYR A 316 -0.48 -16.56 14.16
C TYR A 316 -0.65 -18.07 14.38
N ASN A 317 -0.35 -18.55 15.60
CA ASN A 317 -0.49 -19.95 15.93
C ASN A 317 -1.95 -20.38 16.05
N HIS A 318 -2.85 -19.50 16.47
CA HIS A 318 -4.29 -19.75 16.43
C HIS A 318 -4.75 -20.08 15.00
N ILE A 319 -4.24 -19.37 14.00
CA ILE A 319 -4.60 -19.57 12.59
C ILE A 319 -3.84 -20.76 11.97
N TYR A 320 -2.51 -20.84 12.19
CA TYR A 320 -1.63 -21.66 11.37
C TYR A 320 -1.00 -22.87 12.06
N LYS A 321 -1.24 -23.11 13.35
CA LYS A 321 -0.68 -24.28 14.06
C LYS A 321 -1.02 -25.59 13.36
N SER A 322 -2.26 -25.74 12.91
CA SER A 322 -2.73 -26.93 12.18
C SER A 322 -1.99 -27.13 10.86
N TYR A 323 -1.67 -26.04 10.16
CA TYR A 323 -0.93 -26.06 8.90
C TYR A 323 0.54 -26.45 9.08
N PHE A 324 1.21 -25.92 10.11
CA PHE A 324 2.63 -26.22 10.38
C PHE A 324 2.87 -27.43 11.26
N GLY A 325 1.83 -27.98 11.89
CA GLY A 325 1.91 -29.12 12.82
C GLY A 325 2.58 -28.79 14.17
N LYS A 326 2.91 -27.52 14.42
CA LYS A 326 3.51 -27.02 15.66
C LYS A 326 3.26 -25.52 15.81
N ASP A 327 3.45 -25.01 17.02
CA ASP A 327 3.52 -23.58 17.25
C ASP A 327 4.81 -23.04 16.62
N SER A 328 4.67 -21.93 15.89
CA SER A 328 5.75 -21.14 15.32
C SER A 328 6.31 -20.17 16.35
N THR A 329 7.62 -19.95 16.33
CA THR A 329 8.24 -18.84 17.08
C THR A 329 8.11 -17.52 16.33
N TRP A 330 8.33 -16.38 17.02
CA TRP A 330 8.37 -15.07 16.37
C TRP A 330 9.41 -15.01 15.26
N GLU A 331 10.59 -15.61 15.46
CA GLU A 331 11.67 -15.63 14.47
C GLU A 331 11.26 -16.42 13.22
N GLU A 332 10.53 -17.54 13.38
CA GLU A 332 10.00 -18.30 12.24
C GLU A 332 8.92 -17.52 11.48
N ILE A 333 8.06 -16.77 12.19
CA ILE A 333 7.05 -15.89 11.58
C ILE A 333 7.75 -14.76 10.81
N SER A 334 8.67 -14.05 11.47
CA SER A 334 9.44 -12.94 10.90
C SER A 334 10.25 -13.34 9.68
N ASP A 335 10.90 -14.52 9.69
CA ASP A 335 11.63 -15.05 8.54
C ASP A 335 10.72 -15.33 7.34
N ARG A 336 9.54 -15.95 7.58
CA ARG A 336 8.56 -16.21 6.52
C ARG A 336 7.99 -14.93 5.94
N GLU A 337 7.60 -13.97 6.78
CA GLU A 337 7.11 -12.66 6.35
C GLU A 337 8.16 -11.87 5.57
N SER A 338 9.41 -11.92 6.01
CA SER A 338 10.52 -11.25 5.33
C SER A 338 10.75 -11.84 3.93
N LYS A 339 10.73 -13.16 3.81
CA LYS A 339 10.88 -13.86 2.51
C LYS A 339 9.69 -13.62 1.58
N ARG A 340 8.47 -13.64 2.11
CA ARG A 340 7.25 -13.36 1.34
C ARG A 340 7.27 -11.93 0.79
N THR A 341 7.58 -10.96 1.64
CA THR A 341 7.61 -9.54 1.25
C THR A 341 8.74 -9.24 0.27
N LEU A 342 9.94 -9.79 0.51
CA LEU A 342 11.06 -9.68 -0.45
C LEU A 342 10.66 -10.23 -1.82
N LEU A 343 9.93 -11.34 -1.88
CA LEU A 343 9.48 -11.92 -3.13
C LEU A 343 8.55 -10.98 -3.89
N LEU A 344 7.62 -10.32 -3.20
CA LEU A 344 6.74 -9.31 -3.80
C LEU A 344 7.53 -8.09 -4.29
N MET A 345 8.39 -7.53 -3.44
CA MET A 345 9.24 -6.39 -3.78
C MET A 345 10.11 -6.65 -5.00
N THR A 346 10.77 -7.82 -5.06
CA THR A 346 11.65 -8.19 -6.17
C THR A 346 10.90 -8.63 -7.42
N LYS A 347 9.59 -8.93 -7.31
CA LYS A 347 8.68 -9.02 -8.46
C LYS A 347 8.20 -7.65 -8.95
N LEU A 348 8.64 -6.56 -8.31
CA LEU A 348 8.21 -5.19 -8.61
C LEU A 348 6.70 -5.00 -8.42
N ARG A 349 6.16 -5.66 -7.40
CA ARG A 349 4.79 -5.45 -6.93
C ARG A 349 4.70 -4.11 -6.23
N HIS A 350 3.66 -3.33 -6.56
CA HIS A 350 3.53 -1.91 -6.17
C HIS A 350 2.45 -1.67 -5.12
N GLU A 351 1.75 -2.73 -4.70
CA GLU A 351 0.78 -2.65 -3.62
C GLU A 351 1.40 -2.27 -2.27
N ALA A 352 0.62 -1.54 -1.46
CA ALA A 352 0.94 -1.24 -0.07
C ALA A 352 0.69 -2.45 0.85
N HIS A 353 1.12 -2.34 2.10
CA HIS A 353 0.96 -3.36 3.14
C HIS A 353 0.01 -2.85 4.23
N GLN A 354 -0.93 -3.70 4.65
CA GLN A 354 -1.94 -3.35 5.64
C GLN A 354 -1.43 -3.56 7.08
N PHE A 355 -1.67 -2.55 7.91
CA PHE A 355 -1.47 -2.51 9.37
C PHE A 355 -2.60 -1.68 9.99
N HIS A 356 -2.65 -1.66 11.32
CA HIS A 356 -3.65 -0.90 12.08
C HIS A 356 -2.96 -0.17 13.23
N GLN A 357 -3.62 0.84 13.81
CA GLN A 357 -3.04 1.71 14.84
C GLN A 357 -2.43 0.93 16.01
N ALA A 358 -3.03 -0.18 16.42
CA ALA A 358 -2.53 -1.00 17.54
C ALA A 358 -1.13 -1.57 17.27
N ASN A 359 -0.79 -1.79 16.01
CA ASN A 359 0.52 -2.30 15.61
C ASN A 359 1.65 -1.29 15.80
N LEU A 360 1.35 -0.03 16.14
CA LEU A 360 2.32 1.05 16.35
C LEU A 360 2.76 1.22 17.81
N ARG A 361 2.17 0.50 18.77
CA ARG A 361 2.54 0.60 20.20
C ARG A 361 4.05 0.42 20.39
N ASN A 362 4.72 1.42 20.95
CA ASN A 362 6.15 1.35 21.24
C ASN A 362 6.57 2.17 22.47
N GLU A 363 5.74 3.09 22.96
CA GLU A 363 6.07 3.96 24.09
C GLU A 363 6.55 3.15 25.32
N ASP A 364 5.82 2.08 25.64
CA ASP A 364 6.02 1.27 26.84
C ASP A 364 6.69 -0.08 26.58
N ILE A 365 6.76 -0.51 25.31
CA ILE A 365 7.35 -1.81 24.92
C ILE A 365 8.63 -1.69 24.09
N GLY A 366 9.02 -0.48 23.71
CA GLY A 366 10.28 -0.14 23.05
C GLY A 366 10.31 -0.28 21.53
N LYS A 367 9.70 -1.33 20.95
CA LYS A 367 9.56 -1.51 19.50
C LYS A 367 8.16 -1.99 19.15
N SER A 368 7.57 -1.32 18.17
CA SER A 368 6.26 -1.69 17.63
C SER A 368 6.31 -2.93 16.74
N LEU A 369 5.15 -3.54 16.49
CA LEU A 369 5.05 -4.64 15.53
C LEU A 369 5.41 -4.21 14.10
N LEU A 370 5.08 -2.97 13.73
CA LEU A 370 5.54 -2.37 12.47
C LEU A 370 7.07 -2.39 12.37
N GLU A 371 7.77 -1.95 13.42
CA GLU A 371 9.24 -1.95 13.46
C GLU A 371 9.83 -3.36 13.31
N GLU A 372 9.21 -4.31 14.01
CA GLU A 372 9.62 -5.70 14.06
C GLU A 372 9.32 -6.47 12.77
N TRP A 373 8.42 -5.95 11.93
CA TRP A 373 8.16 -6.45 10.58
C TRP A 373 9.07 -5.77 9.54
N VAL A 374 9.19 -4.44 9.56
CA VAL A 374 9.97 -3.67 8.58
C VAL A 374 11.47 -3.98 8.65
N THR A 375 12.04 -4.04 9.87
CA THR A 375 13.49 -4.20 10.07
C THR A 375 14.07 -5.47 9.39
N PRO A 376 13.52 -6.68 9.62
CA PRO A 376 14.06 -7.89 9.01
C PRO A 376 13.86 -7.93 7.48
N ILE A 377 12.80 -7.32 6.95
CA ILE A 377 12.60 -7.16 5.49
C ILE A 377 13.72 -6.32 4.89
N VAL A 378 14.01 -5.15 5.45
CA VAL A 378 15.08 -4.27 4.96
C VAL A 378 16.45 -4.96 5.05
N ASN A 379 16.72 -5.64 6.16
CA ASN A 379 17.95 -6.40 6.35
C ASN A 379 18.12 -7.52 5.32
N LEU A 380 17.03 -8.24 5.01
CA LEU A 380 17.06 -9.29 3.99
C LEU A 380 17.19 -8.68 2.59
N TYR A 381 16.44 -7.64 2.29
CA TYR A 381 16.46 -6.93 1.01
C TYR A 381 17.86 -6.45 0.62
N ASN A 382 18.58 -5.86 1.58
CA ASN A 382 19.95 -5.38 1.41
C ASN A 382 20.97 -6.49 1.10
N GLN A 383 20.65 -7.76 1.37
CA GLN A 383 21.51 -8.88 1.00
C GLN A 383 21.39 -9.23 -0.49
N TYR A 384 20.32 -8.80 -1.16
CA TYR A 384 20.03 -9.14 -2.55
C TYR A 384 20.28 -7.99 -3.51
N VAL A 385 19.84 -6.77 -3.16
CA VAL A 385 19.82 -5.64 -4.08
C VAL A 385 20.09 -4.31 -3.38
N GLU A 386 20.50 -3.31 -4.17
CA GLU A 386 20.70 -1.92 -3.71
C GLU A 386 19.68 -0.96 -4.33
N TRP A 387 18.47 -1.43 -4.69
CA TRP A 387 17.47 -0.58 -5.33
C TRP A 387 16.72 0.24 -4.27
N PRO A 388 16.43 1.53 -4.53
CA PRO A 388 15.70 2.37 -3.58
C PRO A 388 14.35 1.76 -3.16
N LEU A 389 14.08 1.78 -1.86
CA LEU A 389 12.76 1.50 -1.27
C LEU A 389 12.04 2.83 -1.06
N ILE A 390 10.89 3.04 -1.72
CA ILE A 390 10.18 4.31 -1.69
C ILE A 390 8.75 4.12 -1.18
N SER A 391 8.38 4.77 -0.09
CA SER A 391 6.99 4.91 0.31
C SER A 391 6.30 5.99 -0.53
N LEU A 392 5.10 5.67 -0.98
CA LEU A 392 4.14 6.58 -1.62
C LEU A 392 2.87 6.64 -0.77
N LYS A 393 2.18 7.79 -0.80
CA LYS A 393 0.81 7.90 -0.32
C LYS A 393 -0.15 7.20 -1.29
N ILE A 394 -1.32 6.76 -0.82
CA ILE A 394 -2.26 5.92 -1.57
C ILE A 394 -2.69 6.55 -2.90
N ASP A 395 -2.85 7.87 -2.97
CA ASP A 395 -3.11 8.58 -4.23
C ASP A 395 -2.01 8.35 -5.28
N ASP A 396 -0.75 8.37 -4.86
CA ASP A 396 0.38 8.22 -5.77
C ASP A 396 0.56 6.74 -6.15
N ILE A 397 0.21 5.82 -5.25
CA ILE A 397 0.11 4.39 -5.56
C ILE A 397 -0.97 4.18 -6.61
N MET A 398 -2.18 4.73 -6.42
CA MET A 398 -3.27 4.69 -7.39
C MET A 398 -2.80 5.19 -8.76
N GLN A 399 -2.19 6.38 -8.81
CA GLN A 399 -1.66 6.95 -10.05
C GLN A 399 -0.61 6.04 -10.71
N SER A 400 0.21 5.33 -9.93
CA SER A 400 1.19 4.38 -10.47
C SER A 400 0.52 3.20 -11.19
N PHE A 401 -0.57 2.67 -10.63
CA PHE A 401 -1.37 1.60 -11.22
C PHE A 401 -2.13 2.07 -12.46
N GLU A 402 -2.75 3.25 -12.42
CA GLU A 402 -3.44 3.85 -13.57
C GLU A 402 -2.46 4.14 -14.71
N LYS A 403 -1.27 4.68 -14.40
CA LYS A 403 -0.21 4.88 -15.38
C LYS A 403 0.22 3.57 -16.02
N ARG A 404 0.33 2.49 -15.23
CA ARG A 404 0.64 1.16 -15.76
C ARG A 404 -0.49 0.62 -16.66
N ALA A 405 -1.75 0.81 -16.28
CA ALA A 405 -2.90 0.45 -17.11
C ALA A 405 -2.92 1.21 -18.44
N ASN A 406 -2.63 2.51 -18.41
CA ASN A 406 -2.54 3.35 -19.60
C ASN A 406 -1.41 2.91 -20.54
N ILE A 407 -0.23 2.56 -19.99
CA ILE A 407 0.90 2.02 -20.78
C ILE A 407 0.51 0.71 -21.48
N GLU A 408 -0.23 -0.17 -20.79
CA GLU A 408 -0.72 -1.43 -21.36
C GLU A 408 -1.73 -1.17 -22.49
N ALA A 409 -2.64 -0.22 -22.29
CA ALA A 409 -3.72 0.08 -23.22
C ALA A 409 -3.29 0.90 -24.45
N CYS A 410 -2.21 1.70 -24.36
CA CYS A 410 -1.84 2.65 -25.42
C CYS A 410 -1.18 2.01 -26.66
N GLY A 411 -0.97 0.69 -26.63
CA GLY A 411 -0.45 -0.08 -27.76
C GLY A 411 0.96 0.38 -28.16
N GLN A 412 1.83 0.51 -27.16
CA GLN A 412 3.20 0.97 -27.31
C GLN A 412 4.01 0.15 -28.31
N LYS A 413 4.90 0.83 -29.04
CA LYS A 413 5.91 0.22 -29.92
C LYS A 413 7.24 0.88 -29.66
N VAL A 414 8.22 0.07 -29.27
CA VAL A 414 9.60 0.51 -29.01
C VAL A 414 10.55 -0.20 -29.96
N LYS A 415 11.42 0.55 -30.62
CA LYS A 415 12.42 0.05 -31.57
C LYS A 415 13.80 0.60 -31.23
N LEU A 416 14.81 -0.26 -31.30
CA LEU A 416 16.20 0.19 -31.28
C LEU A 416 16.60 0.69 -32.66
N ILE A 417 17.22 1.86 -32.71
CA ILE A 417 17.87 2.40 -33.91
C ILE A 417 19.33 1.93 -33.86
N ILE A 418 19.76 1.24 -34.91
CA ILE A 418 21.08 0.61 -34.97
C ILE A 418 21.84 1.19 -36.17
N SER A 419 23.07 1.64 -35.94
CA SER A 419 24.04 2.03 -36.97
C SER A 419 25.39 1.40 -36.64
N ASP A 420 26.08 0.84 -37.63
CA ASP A 420 27.41 0.24 -37.47
C ASP A 420 27.50 -0.76 -36.29
N ASN A 421 26.48 -1.63 -36.18
CA ASN A 421 26.32 -2.61 -35.11
C ASN A 421 26.27 -2.02 -33.68
N LYS A 422 25.91 -0.74 -33.54
CA LYS A 422 25.71 -0.05 -32.26
C LYS A 422 24.29 0.47 -32.16
N VAL A 423 23.69 0.38 -30.98
CA VAL A 423 22.45 1.08 -30.68
C VAL A 423 22.76 2.57 -30.57
N THR A 424 22.19 3.38 -31.46
CA THR A 424 22.41 4.83 -31.53
C THR A 424 21.19 5.64 -31.11
N GLY A 425 20.03 5.00 -30.97
CA GLY A 425 18.81 5.65 -30.52
C GLY A 425 17.69 4.67 -30.21
N ILE A 426 16.60 5.19 -29.68
CA ILE A 426 15.39 4.44 -29.38
C ILE A 426 14.23 5.24 -29.98
N SER A 427 13.41 4.57 -30.79
CA SER A 427 12.15 5.14 -31.29
C SER A 427 11.00 4.56 -30.48
N VAL A 428 10.18 5.46 -29.95
CA VAL A 428 8.97 5.14 -29.18
C VAL A 428 7.76 5.72 -29.88
N SER A 429 6.66 4.98 -29.88
CA SER A 429 5.37 5.42 -30.44
C SER A 429 4.23 4.68 -29.74
N ALA A 430 3.04 5.28 -29.73
CA ALA A 430 1.81 4.69 -29.23
C ALA A 430 0.79 4.66 -30.37
N THR A 431 -0.20 3.77 -30.29
CA THR A 431 -1.26 3.65 -31.30
C THR A 431 -2.59 4.24 -30.84
N LYS A 432 -2.73 4.56 -29.55
CA LYS A 432 -3.96 5.07 -28.94
C LYS A 432 -3.64 6.02 -27.79
N GLY A 433 -4.40 7.12 -27.71
CA GLY A 433 -4.40 8.05 -26.58
C GLY A 433 -3.08 8.79 -26.34
N ASP A 434 -3.11 9.70 -25.36
CA ASP A 434 -1.91 10.31 -24.82
C ASP A 434 -1.21 9.28 -23.92
N CYS A 435 0.07 9.01 -24.15
CA CYS A 435 0.80 7.97 -23.41
C CYS A 435 2.20 8.42 -23.01
N THR A 436 2.55 8.30 -21.73
CA THR A 436 3.92 8.55 -21.28
C THR A 436 4.64 7.23 -21.05
N LEU A 437 5.57 6.88 -21.94
CA LEU A 437 6.30 5.61 -21.88
C LEU A 437 7.64 5.75 -21.13
N PRO A 438 7.90 4.89 -20.13
CA PRO A 438 9.23 4.77 -19.55
C PRO A 438 10.16 3.96 -20.47
N VAL A 439 11.37 4.48 -20.65
CA VAL A 439 12.47 3.78 -21.32
C VAL A 439 13.68 3.81 -20.41
N THR A 440 14.13 2.64 -19.95
CA THR A 440 15.37 2.51 -19.20
C THR A 440 16.56 2.44 -20.15
N VAL A 441 17.63 3.17 -19.83
CA VAL A 441 18.89 3.20 -20.58
C VAL A 441 20.08 3.02 -19.63
N PRO A 442 21.24 2.52 -20.13
CA PRO A 442 22.33 2.06 -19.27
C PRO A 442 23.06 3.17 -18.50
N VAL A 443 23.21 4.37 -19.08
CA VAL A 443 24.00 5.45 -18.47
C VAL A 443 23.39 6.82 -18.76
N ASN A 444 23.59 7.34 -19.98
CA ASN A 444 23.26 8.71 -20.34
C ASN A 444 22.50 8.77 -21.67
N VAL A 445 21.79 9.87 -21.88
CA VAL A 445 21.14 10.24 -23.14
C VAL A 445 21.60 11.61 -23.60
N ASN A 446 21.56 11.85 -24.90
CA ASN A 446 21.74 13.20 -25.43
C ASN A 446 20.47 14.02 -25.18
N GLN A 447 20.48 14.85 -24.15
CA GLN A 447 19.29 15.64 -23.75
C GLN A 447 18.77 16.55 -24.87
N SER A 448 19.63 17.07 -25.74
CA SER A 448 19.23 17.90 -26.89
C SER A 448 18.42 17.16 -27.96
N LYS A 449 18.36 15.83 -27.87
CA LYS A 449 17.63 14.94 -28.79
C LYS A 449 16.41 14.29 -28.15
N LEU A 450 16.10 14.62 -26.89
CA LEU A 450 14.91 14.11 -26.24
C LEU A 450 13.65 14.74 -26.85
N PRO A 451 12.53 13.97 -26.95
CA PRO A 451 11.24 14.54 -27.31
C PRO A 451 10.83 15.65 -26.36
N SER A 452 10.04 16.60 -26.87
CA SER A 452 9.50 17.70 -26.06
C SER A 452 8.70 17.16 -24.88
N GLY A 453 8.93 17.70 -23.68
CA GLY A 453 8.24 17.24 -22.46
C GLY A 453 8.78 15.96 -21.84
N ALA A 454 9.81 15.32 -22.42
CA ALA A 454 10.43 14.16 -21.80
C ALA A 454 11.12 14.52 -20.48
N THR A 455 10.94 13.68 -19.45
CA THR A 455 11.59 13.85 -18.14
C THR A 455 12.56 12.72 -17.86
N LEU A 456 13.54 13.00 -17.00
CA LEU A 456 14.57 12.05 -16.61
C LEU A 456 14.41 11.69 -15.14
N GLU A 457 14.48 10.41 -14.82
CA GLU A 457 14.43 9.89 -13.46
C GLU A 457 15.62 8.96 -13.22
N GLN A 458 16.37 9.24 -12.16
CA GLN A 458 17.41 8.35 -11.66
C GLN A 458 17.49 8.48 -10.14
N VAL A 459 16.99 7.47 -9.43
CA VAL A 459 16.96 7.49 -7.96
C VAL A 459 18.03 6.55 -7.43
N GLY A 460 18.91 7.05 -6.56
CA GLY A 460 19.98 6.25 -5.99
C GLY A 460 20.89 5.65 -7.06
N LYS A 461 20.97 4.32 -7.08
CA LYS A 461 21.75 3.53 -8.05
C LYS A 461 20.89 2.92 -9.17
N ASP A 462 19.63 3.34 -9.32
CA ASP A 462 18.82 2.89 -10.44
C ASP A 462 19.43 3.32 -11.80
N PRO A 463 19.17 2.55 -12.87
CA PRO A 463 19.49 3.01 -14.21
C PRO A 463 18.64 4.24 -14.56
N LEU A 464 19.13 5.04 -15.50
CA LEU A 464 18.40 6.23 -15.97
C LEU A 464 17.11 5.78 -16.68
N THR A 465 15.98 6.31 -16.23
CA THR A 465 14.69 6.16 -16.90
C THR A 465 14.34 7.48 -17.59
N VAL A 466 13.98 7.38 -18.87
CA VAL A 466 13.43 8.51 -19.64
C VAL A 466 11.93 8.29 -19.76
N TRP A 467 11.14 9.24 -19.26
CA TRP A 467 9.69 9.25 -19.46
C TRP A 467 9.37 10.05 -20.71
N VAL A 468 8.90 9.38 -21.75
CA VAL A 468 8.64 9.99 -23.06
C VAL A 468 7.14 10.19 -23.25
N PRO A 469 6.62 11.42 -23.27
CA PRO A 469 5.24 11.69 -23.67
C PRO A 469 5.09 11.47 -25.19
N LEU A 470 3.99 10.83 -25.59
CA LEU A 470 3.66 10.45 -26.97
C LEU A 470 2.30 10.95 -27.40
#